data_AF-A0A421B603-F1
#
_entry.id   AF-A0A421B603-F1
#
_cell.length_a   1.000
_cell.length_b   1.000
_cell.length_c   1.000
_cell.angle_alpha   90.00
_cell.angle_beta   90.00
_cell.angle_gamma   90.00
#
_symmetry.space_group_name_H-M   'P 1'
#
loop_
_entity.id
_entity.type
_entity.pdbx_description
1 polymer ?
#
loop_
_entity_poly.entity_id
_entity_poly.type
_entity_poly.pdbx_seq_one_letter_code
_entity_poly.pdbx_strand_id
1 'polypeptide(L)'
;MRRAITATLAVATAVLAGCSAPPPPDVTFYTDGESVVASPMGLCEVGKDTCLQDEDAVVTLPTRKGQPVQISVSSQVANSPWGVVFSYVDRAGQQQAASSRLISDGSLAYTLVPPPDAELLIYVEVQKLRAVQGKLVETGIWGLTTRQRG
;
A
#
# COMPACT_ATOMS: atom_id res chain seq x y z
N MET A 1 42.97 60.24 -0.13
CA MET A 1 42.74 59.04 0.71
C MET A 1 41.49 59.24 1.57
N ARG A 2 40.35 58.66 1.17
CA ARG A 2 39.21 58.33 2.05
C ARG A 2 38.49 57.12 1.44
N ARG A 3 38.57 55.97 2.12
CA ARG A 3 37.85 54.73 1.81
C ARG A 3 36.57 54.67 2.64
N ALA A 4 35.46 54.22 2.08
CA ALA A 4 34.27 53.77 2.82
C ALA A 4 33.43 52.87 1.89
N ILE A 5 33.71 51.56 1.85
CA ILE A 5 32.99 50.47 2.53
C ILE A 5 31.56 50.30 1.97
N THR A 6 31.45 49.45 0.96
CA THR A 6 30.21 48.92 0.40
C THR A 6 29.64 47.89 1.38
N ALA A 7 28.53 48.21 2.05
CA ALA A 7 27.82 47.27 2.91
C ALA A 7 26.98 46.31 2.06
N THR A 8 27.43 45.08 1.91
CA THR A 8 26.68 44.01 1.24
C THR A 8 25.69 43.42 2.24
N LEU A 9 24.39 43.70 2.07
CA LEU A 9 23.32 43.05 2.83
C LEU A 9 23.25 41.57 2.41
N ALA A 10 23.70 40.67 3.29
CA ALA A 10 23.45 39.24 3.15
C ALA A 10 22.03 38.96 3.65
N VAL A 11 21.09 38.74 2.72
CA VAL A 11 19.74 38.27 3.03
C VAL A 11 19.83 36.78 3.31
N ALA A 12 19.78 36.39 4.58
CA ALA A 12 19.66 35.00 5.00
C ALA A 12 18.20 34.55 4.82
N THR A 13 17.91 33.79 3.76
CA THR A 13 16.64 33.10 3.60
C THR A 13 16.59 31.89 4.53
N ALA A 14 15.99 32.07 5.71
CA ALA A 14 15.63 30.97 6.58
C ALA A 14 14.50 30.16 5.93
N VAL A 15 14.83 29.00 5.37
CA VAL A 15 13.83 28.03 4.90
C VAL A 15 13.18 27.41 6.14
N LEU A 16 11.97 27.87 6.46
CA LEU A 16 11.11 27.25 7.45
C LEU A 16 10.72 25.85 6.96
N ALA A 17 11.43 24.82 7.42
CA ALA A 17 10.98 23.44 7.28
C ALA A 17 9.77 23.24 8.20
N GLY A 18 8.57 23.41 7.63
CA GLY A 18 7.34 23.06 8.31
C GLY A 18 7.33 21.57 8.64
N CYS A 19 7.09 21.22 9.90
CA CYS A 19 6.86 19.84 10.32
C CYS A 19 5.54 19.36 9.71
N SER A 20 5.56 18.88 8.47
CA SER A 20 4.44 18.10 7.93
C SER A 20 4.41 16.74 8.65
N ALA A 21 3.21 16.22 8.89
CA ALA A 21 3.06 14.85 9.36
C ALA A 21 3.76 13.88 8.38
N PRO A 22 4.28 12.73 8.86
CA PRO A 22 4.79 11.70 7.97
C PRO A 22 3.72 11.31 6.95
N PRO A 23 4.10 11.03 5.69
CA PRO A 23 3.15 10.57 4.69
C PRO A 23 2.53 9.22 5.12
N PRO A 24 1.31 8.92 4.66
CA PRO A 24 0.72 7.59 4.83
C PRO A 24 1.66 6.50 4.28
N PRO A 25 1.63 5.28 4.84
CA PRO A 25 2.46 4.20 4.35
C PRO A 25 1.94 3.64 3.03
N ASP A 26 2.87 3.32 2.13
CA ASP A 26 2.56 2.77 0.82
C ASP A 26 2.70 1.24 0.78
N VAL A 27 2.03 0.64 -0.20
CA VAL A 27 2.19 -0.75 -0.64
C VAL A 27 2.52 -0.75 -2.13
N THR A 28 3.55 -1.50 -2.53
CA THR A 28 3.89 -1.68 -3.94
C THR A 28 3.40 -3.05 -4.41
N PHE A 29 2.65 -3.05 -5.51
CA PHE A 29 2.27 -4.24 -6.23
C PHE A 29 3.12 -4.38 -7.49
N TYR A 30 3.55 -5.59 -7.80
CA TYR A 30 4.23 -5.94 -9.04
C TYR A 30 3.64 -7.21 -9.63
N THR A 31 3.27 -7.16 -10.89
CA THR A 31 2.87 -8.33 -11.67
C THR A 31 3.22 -8.11 -13.13
N ASP A 32 3.52 -9.20 -13.83
CA ASP A 32 3.67 -9.21 -15.28
C ASP A 32 4.65 -8.16 -15.87
N GLY A 33 5.70 -7.81 -15.12
CA GLY A 33 6.71 -6.83 -15.55
C GLY A 33 6.40 -5.38 -15.20
N GLU A 34 5.25 -5.09 -14.60
CA GLU A 34 4.82 -3.74 -14.23
C GLU A 34 4.64 -3.62 -12.71
N SER A 35 4.98 -2.46 -12.15
CA SER A 35 4.78 -2.13 -10.75
C SER A 35 3.95 -0.86 -10.58
N VAL A 36 3.15 -0.82 -9.52
CA VAL A 36 2.43 0.38 -9.10
C VAL A 36 2.47 0.53 -7.59
N VAL A 37 2.59 1.77 -7.12
CA VAL A 37 2.53 2.11 -5.69
C VAL A 37 1.11 2.52 -5.35
N ALA A 38 0.52 1.88 -4.35
CA ALA A 38 -0.79 2.18 -3.82
C ALA A 38 -0.65 2.98 -2.51
N SER A 39 -1.38 4.09 -2.46
CA SER A 39 -1.73 4.76 -1.21
C SER A 39 -2.84 3.97 -0.48
N PRO A 40 -3.02 4.15 0.84
CA PRO A 40 -4.09 3.47 1.55
C PRO A 40 -5.45 3.98 1.07
N MET A 41 -6.39 3.07 0.82
CA MET A 41 -7.81 3.41 0.60
C MET A 41 -8.53 3.71 1.92
N GLY A 42 -8.02 3.13 3.01
CA GLY A 42 -8.46 3.37 4.37
C GLY A 42 -7.26 3.30 5.29
N LEU A 43 -7.16 4.22 6.25
CA LEU A 43 -6.16 4.15 7.31
C LEU A 43 -6.70 4.80 8.60
N CYS A 44 -6.94 3.97 9.61
CA CYS A 44 -7.42 4.35 10.93
C CYS A 44 -6.42 3.86 11.99
N GLU A 45 -5.49 4.71 12.40
CA GLU A 45 -4.63 4.38 13.54
C GLU A 45 -5.43 4.47 14.84
N VAL A 46 -5.25 3.47 15.70
CA VAL A 46 -5.97 3.39 16.99
C VAL A 46 -5.67 4.64 17.84
N GLY A 47 -6.72 5.30 18.32
CA GLY A 47 -6.61 6.52 19.11
C GLY A 47 -6.46 7.81 18.30
N LYS A 48 -6.62 7.75 16.97
CA LYS A 48 -6.80 8.94 16.12
C LYS A 48 -8.29 9.22 15.93
N ASP A 49 -8.66 10.50 16.00
CA ASP A 49 -10.03 10.96 15.76
C ASP A 49 -10.36 11.07 14.26
N THR A 50 -9.35 11.03 13.40
CA THR A 50 -9.52 11.14 11.95
C THR A 50 -8.91 9.93 11.27
N CYS A 51 -9.71 9.29 10.42
CA CYS A 51 -9.28 8.26 9.50
C CYS A 51 -9.08 8.83 8.11
N LEU A 52 -8.07 8.33 7.40
CA LEU A 52 -7.99 8.52 5.96
C LEU A 52 -8.97 7.55 5.28
N GLN A 53 -9.72 8.06 4.32
CA GLN A 53 -10.59 7.30 3.43
C GLN A 53 -10.41 7.87 2.02
N ASP A 54 -10.03 7.04 1.06
CA ASP A 54 -9.82 7.41 -0.33
C ASP A 54 -10.11 6.20 -1.23
N GLU A 55 -11.36 6.04 -1.65
CA GLU A 55 -11.75 4.90 -2.49
C GLU A 55 -11.09 4.94 -3.89
N ASP A 56 -10.67 6.12 -4.34
CA ASP A 56 -9.97 6.31 -5.61
C ASP A 56 -8.48 5.94 -5.54
N ALA A 57 -7.97 5.60 -4.34
CA ALA A 57 -6.60 5.13 -4.16
C ALA A 57 -6.34 3.70 -4.69
N VAL A 58 -7.38 3.01 -5.16
CA VAL A 58 -7.24 1.68 -5.77
C VAL A 58 -6.45 1.80 -7.07
N VAL A 59 -5.36 1.06 -7.16
CA VAL A 59 -4.50 1.05 -8.35
C VAL A 59 -4.87 -0.11 -9.29
N THR A 60 -4.45 -0.03 -10.56
CA THR A 60 -4.72 -1.09 -11.55
C THR A 60 -3.46 -1.50 -12.29
N LEU A 61 -3.24 -2.81 -12.42
CA LEU A 61 -2.21 -3.38 -13.30
C LEU A 61 -2.81 -4.34 -14.34
N PRO A 62 -2.26 -4.39 -15.56
CA PRO A 62 -2.54 -5.49 -16.47
C PRO A 62 -1.89 -6.78 -15.95
N THR A 63 -2.54 -7.93 -16.14
CA THR A 63 -1.97 -9.23 -15.77
C THR A 63 -2.39 -10.33 -16.75
N ARG A 64 -1.52 -11.31 -16.95
CA ARG A 64 -1.85 -12.55 -17.64
C ARG A 64 -2.43 -13.57 -16.66
N LYS A 65 -3.20 -14.52 -17.19
CA LYS A 65 -3.72 -15.66 -16.42
C LYS A 65 -2.61 -16.36 -15.65
N GLY A 66 -2.87 -16.63 -14.37
CA GLY A 66 -1.96 -17.36 -13.48
C GLY A 66 -0.68 -16.62 -13.08
N GLN A 67 -0.52 -15.34 -13.45
CA GLN A 67 0.64 -14.56 -13.01
C GLN A 67 0.57 -14.27 -11.51
N PRO A 68 1.69 -14.46 -10.78
CA PRO A 68 1.76 -14.09 -9.37
C PRO A 68 1.82 -12.57 -9.19
N VAL A 69 1.30 -12.10 -8.07
CA VAL A 69 1.45 -10.71 -7.64
C VAL A 69 2.47 -10.67 -6.51
N GLN A 70 3.57 -9.97 -6.73
CA GLN A 70 4.54 -9.65 -5.69
C GLN A 70 4.09 -8.38 -4.97
N ILE A 71 4.04 -8.45 -3.65
CA ILE A 71 3.55 -7.40 -2.78
C ILE A 71 4.71 -7.00 -1.88
N SER A 72 5.06 -5.72 -1.88
CA SER A 72 6.04 -5.15 -0.95
C SER A 72 5.34 -4.11 -0.08
N VAL A 73 5.53 -4.22 1.23
CA VAL A 73 4.92 -3.32 2.21
C VAL A 73 6.01 -2.49 2.90
N SER A 74 5.67 -1.26 3.27
CA SER A 74 6.57 -0.46 4.11
C SER A 74 6.74 -1.07 5.51
N SER A 75 7.80 -0.69 6.22
CA SER A 75 8.03 -1.11 7.61
C SER A 75 6.88 -0.69 8.54
N GLN A 76 6.22 0.43 8.27
CA GLN A 76 5.04 0.88 9.04
C GLN A 76 3.86 -0.10 8.96
N VAL A 77 3.77 -0.88 7.88
CA VAL A 77 2.78 -1.95 7.71
C VAL A 77 3.30 -3.24 8.35
N ALA A 78 4.53 -3.67 8.02
CA ALA A 78 5.10 -4.92 8.51
C ALA A 78 5.33 -4.99 10.03
N ASN A 79 5.41 -3.83 10.70
CA ASN A 79 5.48 -3.73 12.16
C ASN A 79 4.13 -4.05 12.87
N SER A 80 3.10 -4.40 12.09
CA SER A 80 1.81 -4.91 12.56
C SER A 80 1.54 -6.28 11.91
N PRO A 81 0.65 -7.11 12.48
CA PRO A 81 0.08 -8.21 11.72
C PRO A 81 -0.61 -7.68 10.46
N TRP A 82 -0.39 -8.35 9.34
CA TRP A 82 -1.01 -8.00 8.06
C TRP A 82 -1.33 -9.26 7.26
N GLY A 83 -2.18 -9.12 6.25
CA GLY A 83 -2.57 -10.22 5.39
C GLY A 83 -2.98 -9.72 4.02
N VAL A 84 -3.18 -10.67 3.11
CA VAL A 84 -3.64 -10.41 1.75
C VAL A 84 -4.97 -11.11 1.53
N VAL A 85 -5.98 -10.37 1.14
CA VAL A 85 -7.28 -10.89 0.70
C VAL A 85 -7.38 -10.66 -0.80
N PHE A 86 -7.93 -11.62 -1.53
CA PHE A 86 -8.03 -11.50 -2.98
C PHE A 86 -9.23 -12.25 -3.54
N SER A 87 -9.68 -11.80 -4.71
CA SER A 87 -10.74 -12.45 -5.47
C SER A 87 -10.30 -12.76 -6.89
N TYR A 88 -10.85 -13.83 -7.44
CA TYR A 88 -10.52 -14.30 -8.78
C TYR A 88 -11.73 -14.96 -9.44
N VAL A 89 -11.74 -15.02 -10.76
CA VAL A 89 -12.68 -15.83 -11.55
C VAL A 89 -12.05 -17.19 -11.76
N ASP A 90 -12.78 -18.26 -11.46
CA ASP A 90 -12.37 -19.64 -11.71
C ASP A 90 -12.72 -20.13 -13.13
N ARG A 91 -12.38 -21.38 -13.45
CA ARG A 91 -12.70 -22.03 -14.73
C ARG A 91 -14.19 -22.16 -15.03
N ALA A 92 -15.05 -22.13 -14.01
CA ALA A 92 -16.50 -22.14 -14.16
C ALA A 92 -17.07 -20.73 -14.34
N GLY A 93 -16.22 -19.71 -14.43
CA GLY A 93 -16.63 -18.31 -14.53
C GLY A 93 -17.20 -17.76 -13.23
N GLN A 94 -17.00 -18.44 -12.09
CA GLN A 94 -17.50 -18.00 -10.79
C GLN A 94 -16.46 -17.16 -10.08
N GLN A 95 -16.90 -16.09 -9.41
CA GLN A 95 -16.04 -15.32 -8.54
C GLN A 95 -15.81 -16.05 -7.23
N GLN A 96 -14.54 -16.24 -6.88
CA GLN A 96 -14.07 -16.83 -5.65
C GLN A 96 -13.34 -15.80 -4.81
N ALA A 97 -13.29 -16.02 -3.49
CA ALA A 97 -12.52 -15.22 -2.55
C ALA A 97 -11.57 -16.12 -1.76
N ALA A 98 -10.36 -15.65 -1.54
CA ALA A 98 -9.32 -16.35 -0.81
C ALA A 98 -8.46 -15.35 -0.02
N SER A 99 -7.62 -15.86 0.88
CA SER A 99 -6.71 -15.05 1.67
C SER A 99 -5.40 -15.78 1.95
N SER A 100 -4.36 -14.99 2.25
CA SER A 100 -3.13 -15.50 2.82
C SER A 100 -3.34 -15.95 4.27
N ARG A 101 -2.34 -16.63 4.82
CA ARG A 101 -2.20 -16.69 6.28
C ARG A 101 -1.87 -15.30 6.82
N LEU A 102 -2.14 -15.08 8.10
CA LEU A 102 -1.69 -13.89 8.81
C LEU A 102 -0.15 -13.84 8.82
N ILE A 103 0.40 -12.69 8.43
CA ILE A 103 1.83 -12.41 8.42
C ILE A 103 2.13 -11.52 9.63
N SER A 104 2.98 -11.98 10.52
CA SER A 104 3.31 -11.28 11.78
C SER A 104 4.77 -11.46 12.21
N ASP A 105 5.61 -11.96 11.31
CA ASP A 105 7.04 -12.21 11.50
C ASP A 105 7.93 -11.03 11.06
N GLY A 106 7.32 -9.88 10.74
CA GLY A 106 8.01 -8.68 10.25
C GLY A 106 8.36 -8.73 8.76
N SER A 107 7.89 -9.73 8.01
CA SER A 107 8.12 -9.81 6.56
C SER A 107 7.64 -8.53 5.84
N LEU A 108 8.51 -7.99 4.98
CA LEU A 108 8.24 -6.80 4.15
C LEU A 108 7.68 -7.15 2.77
N ALA A 109 7.59 -8.44 2.44
CA ALA A 109 7.12 -8.88 1.14
C ALA A 109 6.32 -10.17 1.24
N TYR A 110 5.39 -10.34 0.31
CA TYR A 110 4.60 -11.54 0.11
C TYR A 110 4.39 -11.76 -1.39
N THR A 111 4.42 -13.03 -1.82
CA THR A 111 4.07 -13.39 -3.20
C THR A 111 2.73 -14.10 -3.20
N LEU A 112 1.71 -13.45 -3.74
CA LEU A 112 0.42 -14.07 -4.02
C LEU A 112 0.56 -14.94 -5.26
N VAL A 113 0.43 -16.24 -5.09
CA VAL A 113 0.30 -17.21 -6.19
C VAL A 113 -1.18 -17.57 -6.33
N PRO A 114 -1.85 -17.19 -7.44
CA PRO A 114 -3.24 -17.55 -7.64
C PRO A 114 -3.45 -19.08 -7.61
N PRO A 115 -4.62 -19.55 -7.16
CA PRO A 115 -4.96 -20.98 -7.24
C PRO A 115 -4.86 -21.52 -8.68
N PRO A 116 -4.56 -22.81 -8.88
CA PRO A 116 -4.36 -23.38 -10.22
C PRO A 116 -5.58 -23.26 -11.17
N ASP A 117 -6.77 -23.13 -10.62
CA ASP A 117 -8.05 -22.97 -11.32
C ASP A 117 -8.44 -21.50 -11.55
N ALA A 118 -7.63 -20.54 -11.08
CA ALA A 118 -7.85 -19.13 -11.35
C ALA A 118 -7.59 -18.77 -12.82
N GLU A 119 -8.61 -18.23 -13.47
CA GLU A 119 -8.54 -17.72 -14.84
C GLU A 119 -8.15 -16.23 -14.86
N LEU A 120 -8.69 -15.45 -13.92
CA LEU A 120 -8.45 -14.01 -13.81
C LEU A 120 -8.41 -13.58 -12.34
N LEU A 121 -7.32 -12.98 -11.89
CA LEU A 121 -7.27 -12.30 -10.60
C LEU A 121 -8.03 -10.97 -10.72
N ILE A 122 -9.05 -10.72 -9.92
CA ILE A 122 -9.89 -9.52 -10.06
C ILE A 122 -9.36 -8.41 -9.17
N TYR A 123 -9.14 -8.74 -7.89
CA TYR A 123 -8.81 -7.79 -6.86
C TYR A 123 -7.85 -8.41 -5.84
N VAL A 124 -6.91 -7.61 -5.36
CA VAL A 124 -5.94 -7.95 -4.32
C VAL A 124 -5.93 -6.82 -3.31
N GLU A 125 -6.01 -7.16 -2.04
CA GLU A 125 -6.06 -6.23 -0.93
C GLU A 125 -5.02 -6.59 0.11
N VAL A 126 -4.22 -5.62 0.51
CA VAL A 126 -3.39 -5.74 1.72
C VAL A 126 -4.17 -5.14 2.89
N GLN A 127 -4.32 -5.92 3.96
CA GLN A 127 -4.98 -5.49 5.19
C GLN A 127 -3.95 -5.41 6.33
N LYS A 128 -3.77 -4.22 6.89
CA LYS A 128 -3.01 -4.00 8.13
C LYS A 128 -3.95 -4.15 9.32
N LEU A 129 -3.57 -4.99 10.26
CA LEU A 129 -4.38 -5.34 11.42
C LEU A 129 -3.72 -4.86 12.72
N ARG A 130 -4.54 -4.61 13.74
CA ARG A 130 -4.11 -4.35 15.11
C ARG A 130 -4.90 -5.22 16.08
N ALA A 131 -4.26 -5.67 17.15
CA ALA A 131 -4.96 -6.33 18.25
C ALA A 131 -5.58 -5.26 19.17
N VAL A 132 -6.91 -5.26 19.28
CA VAL A 132 -7.68 -4.41 20.20
C VAL A 132 -8.54 -5.32 21.05
N GLN A 133 -8.31 -5.32 22.37
CA GLN A 133 -9.05 -6.17 23.33
C GLN A 133 -9.07 -7.66 22.92
N GLY A 134 -7.95 -8.17 22.41
CA GLY A 134 -7.81 -9.57 21.99
C GLY A 134 -8.45 -9.91 20.63
N LYS A 135 -9.01 -8.94 19.92
CA LYS A 135 -9.53 -9.11 18.55
C LYS A 135 -8.62 -8.41 17.54
N LEU A 136 -8.41 -9.04 16.39
CA LEU A 136 -7.78 -8.37 15.25
C LEU A 136 -8.82 -7.46 14.60
N VAL A 137 -8.46 -6.19 14.46
CA VAL A 137 -9.25 -5.16 13.80
C VAL A 137 -8.42 -4.61 12.65
N GLU A 138 -9.05 -4.42 11.51
CA GLU A 138 -8.45 -3.77 10.36
C GLU A 138 -8.23 -2.28 10.63
N THR A 139 -7.04 -1.81 10.28
CA THR A 139 -6.59 -0.44 10.53
C THR A 139 -6.00 0.21 9.29
N GLY A 140 -5.76 -0.54 8.22
CA GLY A 140 -5.37 0.01 6.93
C GLY A 140 -5.62 -0.95 5.78
N ILE A 141 -5.97 -0.41 4.62
CA ILE A 141 -6.32 -1.15 3.40
C ILE A 141 -5.60 -0.54 2.20
N TRP A 142 -5.02 -1.39 1.35
CA TRP A 142 -4.46 -1.00 0.04
C TRP A 142 -4.96 -1.97 -1.03
N GLY A 143 -5.58 -1.43 -2.09
CA GLY A 143 -6.22 -2.22 -3.13
C GLY A 143 -5.52 -2.16 -4.48
N LEU A 144 -5.44 -3.31 -5.14
CA LEU A 144 -5.07 -3.48 -6.53
C LEU A 144 -6.22 -4.18 -7.26
N THR A 145 -6.72 -3.56 -8.33
CA THR A 145 -7.50 -4.26 -9.35
C THR A 145 -6.58 -4.77 -10.44
N THR A 146 -6.93 -5.86 -11.09
CA THR A 146 -6.21 -6.28 -12.31
C THR A 146 -7.12 -6.28 -13.53
N ARG A 147 -6.51 -6.04 -14.69
CA ARG A 147 -7.18 -6.18 -15.98
C ARG A 147 -6.47 -7.25 -16.78
N GLN A 148 -7.24 -8.13 -17.41
CA GLN A 148 -6.65 -9.19 -18.23
C GLN A 148 -5.90 -8.55 -19.41
N ARG A 149 -4.61 -8.89 -19.54
CA ARG A 149 -3.82 -8.56 -20.72
C ARG A 149 -4.18 -9.55 -21.83
N GLY A 150 -4.61 -9.02 -22.98
CA GLY A 150 -4.95 -9.79 -24.18
C GLY A 150 -3.74 -10.42 -24.85
#